data_AF-A0AAD5K2H2-F1
#
_entry.id   AF-A0AAD5K2H2-F1
#
_cell.length_a   1.000
_cell.length_b   1.000
_cell.length_c   1.000
_cell.angle_alpha   90.00
_cell.angle_beta   90.00
_cell.angle_gamma   90.00
#
_symmetry.space_group_name_H-M   'P 1'
#
loop_
_entity.id
_entity.type
_entity.pdbx_description
1 polymer ?
#
loop_
_entity_poly.entity_id
_entity_poly.type
_entity_poly.pdbx_seq_one_letter_code
_entity_poly.pdbx_strand_id
1 'polypeptide(L)'
;MTSVKETEIIGTPEVLDEKVIDNTSEDERNHIQEREPPDGGVKAWLVVLGAFCGFFATQGYGYSWGVFFDEYDANVYPGKLTELTWIGSLWYCLTNITGPFYIYMAYRVDDRYIVGASCILSCLAMMMASITNSVWQLYITQGIMSGMGASLAWFSCMRGPQMFFSKRRGLAVGITMSASGAGGLSFSYIARACFNTVGYRWALRILGFMQLVLLAVASITCWRLNPPSKKVPIVDIQDFKNKKFLVLFFIHFIGNFAFYIPSGFVPSYSRYLNLDPWIGANLNAIMSAFLFFGKIIIGFLSDHVGRFNMAVICATMACIAHLAVWLTASSEGSMWAFAILYGIFGGGYISMITAVIVEVVGLDRVESGTGWAFFAWCFGGLLGQPISAAIVERGGDGNRDYRGAVIFAGCLFFAGAVASWVLRVVQGGWKLNKKV
;
A
#
# COMPACT_ATOMS: atom_id res chain seq x y z
N MET A 1 -13.80 58.32 -11.52
CA MET A 1 -15.07 57.82 -12.09
C MET A 1 -14.79 56.48 -12.75
N THR A 2 -15.30 55.32 -12.35
CA THR A 2 -16.19 54.93 -11.25
C THR A 2 -16.13 53.40 -11.11
N SER A 3 -16.02 52.89 -9.88
CA SER A 3 -16.53 51.64 -9.29
C SER A 3 -16.52 50.28 -10.05
N VAL A 4 -15.79 49.33 -9.45
CA VAL A 4 -16.20 47.99 -8.93
C VAL A 4 -17.62 47.50 -9.24
N LYS A 5 -17.74 46.21 -9.63
CA LYS A 5 -18.76 45.27 -9.13
C LYS A 5 -18.36 43.79 -9.33
N GLU A 6 -18.05 43.12 -8.22
CA GLU A 6 -18.24 41.68 -8.03
C GLU A 6 -19.73 41.34 -8.14
N THR A 7 -20.08 40.20 -8.71
CA THR A 7 -21.34 39.52 -8.39
C THR A 7 -21.10 38.01 -8.34
N GLU A 8 -21.28 37.46 -7.13
CA GLU A 8 -21.55 36.05 -6.87
C GLU A 8 -22.73 35.55 -7.73
N ILE A 9 -22.65 34.32 -8.23
CA ILE A 9 -23.84 33.54 -8.59
C ILE A 9 -23.72 32.16 -7.96
N ILE A 10 -24.35 32.02 -6.79
CA ILE A 10 -24.84 30.76 -6.24
C ILE A 10 -26.28 30.63 -6.73
N GLY A 11 -26.62 29.58 -7.51
CA GLY A 11 -28.02 29.29 -7.82
C GLY A 11 -28.25 28.34 -9.01
N THR A 12 -28.57 27.07 -8.67
CA THR A 12 -29.34 26.06 -9.43
C THR A 12 -28.83 25.54 -10.79
N PRO A 13 -28.99 24.23 -11.09
CA PRO A 13 -28.60 23.64 -12.36
C PRO A 13 -29.59 24.05 -13.44
N GLU A 14 -29.16 24.95 -14.32
CA GLU A 14 -29.88 25.26 -15.55
C GLU A 14 -29.91 23.99 -16.43
N VAL A 15 -31.12 23.51 -16.70
CA VAL A 15 -31.39 22.50 -17.70
C VAL A 15 -31.04 23.14 -19.05
N LEU A 16 -29.84 22.87 -19.54
CA LEU A 16 -29.41 23.29 -20.88
C LEU A 16 -30.30 22.62 -21.92
N ASP A 17 -30.86 23.44 -22.82
CA ASP A 17 -31.78 23.05 -23.89
C ASP A 17 -31.28 21.85 -24.70
N GLU A 18 -32.14 20.83 -24.84
CA GLU A 18 -31.95 19.61 -25.63
C GLU A 18 -31.50 19.86 -27.09
N LYS A 19 -31.71 21.07 -27.61
CA LYS A 19 -31.38 21.44 -28.99
C LYS A 19 -29.90 21.79 -29.23
N VAL A 20 -29.10 22.04 -28.21
CA VAL A 20 -27.65 22.33 -28.37
C VAL A 20 -26.83 21.03 -28.45
N ILE A 21 -27.39 19.91 -27.98
CA ILE A 21 -26.73 18.59 -27.95
C ILE A 21 -26.57 17.99 -29.35
N ASP A 22 -27.41 18.41 -30.31
CA ASP A 22 -27.48 17.72 -31.61
C ASP A 22 -26.40 18.14 -32.62
N ASN A 23 -25.73 19.28 -32.39
CA ASN A 23 -24.74 19.85 -33.31
C ASN A 23 -23.28 19.76 -32.83
N THR A 24 -23.00 19.06 -31.73
CA THR A 24 -21.62 18.79 -31.29
C THR A 24 -21.12 17.46 -31.85
N SER A 25 -19.86 17.46 -32.28
CA SER A 25 -19.16 16.26 -32.77
C SER A 25 -19.17 15.15 -31.71
N GLU A 26 -19.15 13.87 -32.09
CA GLU A 26 -19.16 12.75 -31.13
C GLU A 26 -18.02 12.84 -30.09
N ASP A 27 -16.88 13.41 -30.47
CA ASP A 27 -15.74 13.68 -29.57
C ASP A 27 -16.06 14.78 -28.54
N GLU A 28 -16.85 15.80 -28.89
CA GLU A 28 -17.31 16.82 -27.94
C GLU A 28 -18.41 16.29 -27.01
N ARG A 29 -19.33 15.43 -27.49
CA ARG A 29 -20.33 14.78 -26.62
C ARG A 29 -19.68 13.88 -25.58
N ASN A 30 -18.58 13.19 -25.93
CA ASN A 30 -17.81 12.38 -24.99
C ASN A 30 -17.07 13.22 -23.94
N HIS A 31 -16.67 14.45 -24.28
CA HIS A 31 -16.04 15.37 -23.32
C HIS A 31 -17.04 16.03 -22.33
N ILE A 32 -18.33 16.10 -22.67
CA ILE A 32 -19.36 16.79 -21.87
C ILE A 32 -19.85 15.96 -20.66
N GLN A 33 -19.49 14.67 -20.54
CA GLN A 33 -20.02 13.78 -19.51
C GLN A 33 -18.97 13.13 -18.59
N GLU A 34 -17.75 13.64 -18.52
CA GLU A 34 -16.83 13.26 -17.44
C GLU A 34 -17.24 13.97 -16.15
N ARG A 35 -17.71 13.21 -15.16
CA ARG A 35 -18.05 13.77 -13.85
C ARG A 35 -16.77 14.23 -13.18
N GLU A 36 -16.76 15.50 -12.77
CA GLU A 36 -15.71 16.02 -11.90
C GLU A 36 -15.71 15.26 -10.56
N PRO A 37 -14.53 15.14 -9.90
CA PRO A 37 -14.43 14.49 -8.60
C PRO A 37 -15.35 15.18 -7.58
N PRO A 38 -16.31 14.46 -6.96
CA PRO A 38 -17.25 15.07 -6.03
C PRO A 38 -16.60 15.57 -4.73
N ASP A 39 -15.36 15.16 -4.44
CA ASP A 39 -14.55 15.59 -3.27
C ASP A 39 -15.24 15.36 -1.90
N GLY A 40 -16.30 14.55 -1.87
CA GLY A 40 -17.13 14.29 -0.70
C GLY A 40 -18.48 13.63 -1.03
N GLY A 41 -19.37 13.63 -0.04
CA GLY A 41 -20.69 13.01 -0.12
C GLY A 41 -20.71 11.54 0.32
N VAL A 42 -21.91 11.04 0.63
CA VAL A 42 -22.11 9.68 1.16
C VAL A 42 -21.51 8.63 0.21
N LYS A 43 -21.71 8.80 -1.10
CA LYS A 43 -21.18 7.84 -2.09
C LYS A 43 -19.65 7.79 -2.11
N ALA A 44 -18.97 8.94 -2.10
CA ALA A 44 -17.51 8.96 -2.12
C ALA A 44 -16.90 8.34 -0.85
N TRP A 45 -17.50 8.61 0.32
CA TRP A 45 -17.05 8.00 1.58
C TRP A 45 -17.39 6.50 1.69
N LEU A 46 -18.49 6.04 1.09
CA LEU A 46 -18.78 4.61 0.99
C LEU A 46 -17.75 3.87 0.11
N VAL A 47 -17.27 4.50 -0.97
CA VAL A 47 -16.17 3.95 -1.79
C VAL A 47 -14.88 3.85 -0.96
N VAL A 48 -14.57 4.85 -0.15
CA VAL A 48 -13.40 4.82 0.76
C VAL A 48 -13.55 3.72 1.82
N LEU A 49 -14.74 3.55 2.39
CA LEU A 49 -15.04 2.48 3.34
C LEU A 49 -14.88 1.10 2.68
N GLY A 50 -15.39 0.93 1.47
CA GLY A 50 -15.21 -0.28 0.67
C GLY A 50 -13.74 -0.62 0.44
N ALA A 51 -13.00 0.38 -0.03
CA ALA A 51 -11.57 0.24 -0.25
C ALA A 51 -10.82 -0.06 1.06
N PHE A 52 -11.22 0.57 2.17
CA PHE A 52 -10.69 0.28 3.51
C PHE A 52 -10.92 -1.19 3.87
N CYS A 53 -12.14 -1.73 3.71
CA CYS A 53 -12.44 -3.14 3.97
C CYS A 53 -11.61 -4.08 3.08
N GLY A 54 -11.44 -3.75 1.79
CA GLY A 54 -10.65 -4.55 0.86
C GLY A 54 -9.16 -4.60 1.23
N PHE A 55 -8.57 -3.45 1.57
CA PHE A 55 -7.20 -3.37 2.07
C PHE A 55 -7.04 -4.03 3.43
N PHE A 56 -8.02 -3.87 4.33
CA PHE A 56 -8.01 -4.51 5.65
C PHE A 56 -7.94 -6.04 5.52
N ALA A 57 -8.75 -6.62 4.63
CA ALA A 57 -8.83 -8.06 4.42
C ALA A 57 -7.56 -8.64 3.78
N THR A 58 -7.04 -7.98 2.75
CA THR A 58 -5.93 -8.49 1.93
C THR A 58 -4.58 -8.12 2.53
N GLN A 59 -4.31 -6.82 2.69
CA GLN A 59 -3.05 -6.34 3.25
C GLN A 59 -2.94 -6.69 4.73
N GLY A 60 -4.04 -6.64 5.50
CA GLY A 60 -4.01 -7.05 6.90
C GLY A 60 -3.53 -8.49 7.12
N TYR A 61 -3.91 -9.42 6.23
CA TYR A 61 -3.35 -10.78 6.23
C TYR A 61 -1.85 -10.79 5.90
N GLY A 62 -1.42 -10.03 4.88
CA GLY A 62 0.00 -9.91 4.55
C GLY A 62 0.86 -9.43 5.72
N TYR A 63 0.41 -8.41 6.45
CA TYR A 63 1.13 -7.91 7.63
C TYR A 63 1.08 -8.87 8.83
N SER A 64 0.14 -9.81 8.89
CA SER A 64 0.08 -10.84 9.94
C SER A 64 0.87 -12.11 9.59
N TRP A 65 1.53 -12.18 8.42
CA TRP A 65 2.30 -13.35 7.97
C TRP A 65 3.31 -13.83 9.02
N GLY A 66 4.00 -12.90 9.72
CA GLY A 66 4.97 -13.27 10.76
C GLY A 66 4.39 -14.17 11.85
N VAL A 67 3.12 -13.98 12.21
CA VAL A 67 2.44 -14.82 13.22
C VAL A 67 2.20 -16.24 12.69
N PHE A 68 1.84 -16.38 11.41
CA PHE A 68 1.69 -17.68 10.77
C PHE A 68 3.02 -18.38 10.58
N PHE A 69 4.05 -17.64 10.19
CA PHE A 69 5.41 -18.11 10.05
C PHE A 69 5.93 -18.71 11.36
N ASP A 70 5.77 -18.00 12.49
CA ASP A 70 6.19 -18.46 13.81
C ASP A 70 5.48 -19.77 14.21
N GLU A 71 4.16 -19.85 14.00
CA GLU A 71 3.36 -21.04 14.30
C GLU A 71 3.74 -22.24 13.41
N TYR A 72 4.00 -22.00 12.12
CA TYR A 72 4.41 -23.05 11.20
C TYR A 72 5.80 -23.58 11.50
N ASP A 73 6.75 -22.73 11.84
CA ASP A 73 8.11 -23.15 12.20
C ASP A 73 8.13 -23.90 13.53
N ALA A 74 7.39 -23.41 14.53
CA ALA A 74 7.38 -24.00 15.87
C ALA A 74 6.61 -25.33 15.96
N ASN A 75 5.41 -25.40 15.39
CA ASN A 75 4.45 -26.46 15.72
C ASN A 75 4.07 -27.38 14.54
N VAL A 76 4.25 -26.96 13.29
CA VAL A 76 3.71 -27.69 12.12
C VAL A 76 4.79 -28.28 11.21
N TYR A 77 5.82 -27.49 10.88
CA TYR A 77 6.88 -27.83 9.94
C TYR A 77 8.26 -27.50 10.51
N PRO A 78 8.68 -28.15 11.61
CA PRO A 78 9.95 -27.84 12.25
C PRO A 78 11.13 -28.09 11.29
N GLY A 79 12.07 -27.13 11.22
CA GLY A 79 13.29 -27.23 10.42
C GLY A 79 13.15 -26.79 8.95
N LYS A 80 12.03 -26.17 8.56
CA LYS A 80 11.76 -25.71 7.19
C LYS A 80 11.74 -24.18 7.02
N LEU A 81 12.53 -23.47 7.83
CA LEU A 81 12.57 -22.02 7.89
C LEU A 81 12.67 -21.34 6.51
N THR A 82 13.63 -21.74 5.68
CA THR A 82 13.84 -21.15 4.34
C THR A 82 12.63 -21.38 3.43
N GLU A 83 12.04 -22.58 3.43
CA GLU A 83 10.85 -22.87 2.62
C GLU A 83 9.66 -22.00 3.06
N LEU A 84 9.52 -21.71 4.36
CA LEU A 84 8.43 -20.90 4.89
C LEU A 84 8.58 -19.40 4.58
N THR A 85 9.81 -18.86 4.59
CA THR A 85 10.06 -17.45 4.28
C THR A 85 9.65 -17.10 2.85
N TRP A 86 9.95 -18.00 1.90
CA TRP A 86 9.62 -17.79 0.49
C TRP A 86 8.11 -17.68 0.22
N ILE A 87 7.24 -18.30 1.05
CA ILE A 87 5.78 -18.19 0.87
C ILE A 87 5.33 -16.73 1.06
N GLY A 88 5.81 -16.06 2.12
CA GLY A 88 5.51 -14.65 2.36
C GLY A 88 6.08 -13.73 1.26
N SER A 89 7.33 -13.95 0.86
CA SER A 89 7.95 -13.20 -0.25
C SER A 89 7.20 -13.37 -1.58
N LEU A 90 6.73 -14.59 -1.86
CA LEU A 90 5.92 -14.88 -3.04
C LEU A 90 4.57 -14.14 -2.99
N TRP A 91 3.91 -14.13 -1.83
CA TRP A 91 2.69 -13.35 -1.63
C TRP A 91 2.91 -11.85 -1.88
N TYR A 92 4.00 -11.26 -1.33
CA TYR A 92 4.32 -9.84 -1.52
C TYR A 92 4.69 -9.48 -2.97
N CYS A 93 5.32 -10.37 -3.72
CA CYS A 93 5.48 -10.12 -5.15
C CYS A 93 4.14 -10.22 -5.88
N LEU A 94 3.36 -11.27 -5.62
CA LEU A 94 2.15 -11.54 -6.37
C LEU A 94 1.02 -10.55 -6.08
N THR A 95 0.98 -9.91 -4.91
CA THR A 95 0.01 -8.82 -4.64
C THR A 95 0.20 -7.58 -5.53
N ASN A 96 1.30 -7.48 -6.28
CA ASN A 96 1.57 -6.35 -7.19
C ASN A 96 1.64 -6.77 -8.67
N ILE A 97 1.52 -8.07 -8.98
CA ILE A 97 1.81 -8.59 -10.33
C ILE A 97 0.80 -8.13 -11.38
N THR A 98 -0.45 -7.88 -10.99
CA THR A 98 -1.51 -7.47 -11.92
C THR A 98 -1.42 -6.00 -12.32
N GLY A 99 -0.50 -5.22 -11.74
CA GLY A 99 -0.39 -3.78 -11.97
C GLY A 99 -0.35 -3.38 -13.45
N PRO A 100 0.60 -3.89 -14.27
CA PRO A 100 0.71 -3.51 -15.68
C PRO A 100 -0.52 -3.89 -16.52
N PHE A 101 -1.31 -4.86 -16.07
CA PHE A 101 -2.50 -5.37 -16.75
C PHE A 101 -3.80 -4.75 -16.23
N TYR A 102 -3.76 -4.08 -15.08
CA TYR A 102 -4.97 -3.63 -14.39
C TYR A 102 -5.79 -2.65 -15.22
N ILE A 103 -5.16 -1.71 -15.93
CA ILE A 103 -5.86 -0.74 -16.79
C ILE A 103 -6.69 -1.44 -17.87
N TYR A 104 -6.17 -2.53 -18.46
CA TYR A 104 -6.89 -3.34 -19.44
C TYR A 104 -8.05 -4.12 -18.81
N MET A 105 -7.82 -4.69 -17.64
CA MET A 105 -8.88 -5.39 -16.89
C MET A 105 -10.01 -4.45 -16.52
N ALA A 106 -9.68 -3.26 -16.03
CA ALA A 106 -10.63 -2.24 -15.65
C ALA A 106 -11.38 -1.68 -16.87
N TYR A 107 -10.73 -1.57 -18.04
CA TYR A 107 -11.43 -1.22 -19.28
C TYR A 107 -12.51 -2.24 -19.67
N ARG A 108 -12.25 -3.53 -19.50
CA ARG A 108 -13.16 -4.62 -19.94
C ARG A 108 -14.26 -4.97 -18.94
N VAL A 109 -13.94 -4.92 -17.65
CA VAL A 109 -14.76 -5.48 -16.57
C VAL A 109 -14.89 -4.46 -15.45
N ASP A 110 -16.07 -4.28 -14.88
CA ASP A 110 -16.29 -3.39 -13.73
C ASP A 110 -15.47 -3.83 -12.50
N ASP A 111 -14.95 -2.86 -11.74
CA ASP A 111 -14.11 -3.11 -10.56
C ASP A 111 -14.85 -3.97 -9.51
N ARG A 112 -16.19 -3.91 -9.44
CA ARG A 112 -17.00 -4.76 -8.57
C ARG A 112 -16.79 -6.25 -8.84
N TYR A 113 -16.73 -6.64 -10.12
CA TYR A 113 -16.52 -8.04 -10.49
C TYR A 113 -15.06 -8.47 -10.29
N ILE A 114 -14.11 -7.56 -10.47
CA ILE A 114 -12.69 -7.81 -10.20
C ILE A 114 -12.48 -8.08 -8.70
N VAL A 115 -13.08 -7.25 -7.84
CA VAL A 115 -13.07 -7.46 -6.37
C VAL A 115 -13.86 -8.70 -5.98
N GLY A 116 -14.96 -9.01 -6.67
CA GLY A 116 -15.70 -10.27 -6.49
C GLY A 116 -14.85 -11.50 -6.79
N ALA A 117 -14.07 -11.48 -7.87
CA ALA A 117 -13.11 -12.54 -8.18
C ALA A 117 -12.00 -12.64 -7.11
N SER A 118 -11.48 -11.50 -6.63
CA SER A 118 -10.56 -11.46 -5.49
C SER A 118 -11.16 -12.08 -4.24
N CYS A 119 -12.43 -11.81 -3.95
CA CYS A 119 -13.15 -12.31 -2.78
C CYS A 119 -13.19 -13.84 -2.79
N ILE A 120 -13.59 -14.43 -3.91
CA ILE A 120 -13.64 -15.88 -4.11
C ILE A 120 -12.22 -16.46 -4.00
N LEU A 121 -11.26 -15.90 -4.72
CA LEU A 121 -9.89 -16.44 -4.78
C LEU A 121 -9.18 -16.38 -3.43
N SER A 122 -9.29 -15.26 -2.71
CA SER A 122 -8.65 -15.07 -1.38
C SER A 122 -9.30 -15.96 -0.31
N CYS A 123 -10.64 -16.07 -0.32
CA CYS A 123 -11.34 -16.97 0.59
C CYS A 123 -10.98 -18.44 0.32
N LEU A 124 -11.03 -18.86 -0.95
CA LEU A 124 -10.64 -20.22 -1.35
C LEU A 124 -9.18 -20.51 -0.97
N ALA A 125 -8.27 -19.56 -1.14
CA ALA A 125 -6.88 -19.70 -0.73
C ALA A 125 -6.76 -20.03 0.77
N MET A 126 -7.44 -19.28 1.65
CA MET A 126 -7.41 -19.54 3.09
C MET A 126 -8.10 -20.84 3.48
N MET A 127 -9.24 -21.16 2.85
CA MET A 127 -9.96 -22.41 3.12
C MET A 127 -9.14 -23.64 2.69
N MET A 128 -8.52 -23.58 1.52
CA MET A 128 -7.64 -24.64 1.02
C MET A 128 -6.38 -24.76 1.87
N ALA A 129 -5.78 -23.63 2.32
CA ALA A 129 -4.65 -23.65 3.25
C ALA A 129 -4.99 -24.38 4.57
N SER A 130 -6.25 -24.37 5.01
CA SER A 130 -6.64 -25.07 6.24
C SER A 130 -6.55 -26.61 6.17
N ILE A 131 -6.56 -27.18 4.97
CA ILE A 131 -6.53 -28.63 4.74
C ILE A 131 -5.19 -29.13 4.18
N THR A 132 -4.20 -28.24 4.02
CA THR A 132 -2.89 -28.63 3.49
C THR A 132 -2.08 -29.41 4.51
N ASN A 133 -1.31 -30.37 4.01
CA ASN A 133 -0.42 -31.21 4.81
C ASN A 133 1.07 -31.06 4.42
N SER A 134 1.37 -30.30 3.37
CA SER A 134 2.75 -30.11 2.89
C SER A 134 3.04 -28.65 2.57
N VAL A 135 4.29 -28.23 2.76
CA VAL A 135 4.72 -26.83 2.55
C VAL A 135 4.49 -26.36 1.10
N TRP A 136 4.74 -27.20 0.08
CA TRP A 136 4.46 -26.84 -1.32
C TRP A 136 2.99 -26.47 -1.57
N GLN A 137 2.05 -27.04 -0.81
CA GLN A 137 0.63 -26.70 -0.92
C GLN A 137 0.35 -25.31 -0.33
N LEU A 138 1.11 -24.89 0.69
CA LEU A 138 1.05 -23.54 1.23
C LEU A 138 1.62 -22.50 0.26
N TYR A 139 2.64 -22.85 -0.53
CA TYR A 139 3.11 -21.99 -1.62
C TYR A 139 1.99 -21.67 -2.61
N ILE A 140 1.21 -22.68 -3.01
CA ILE A 140 0.12 -22.47 -3.97
C ILE A 140 -1.03 -21.71 -3.33
N THR A 141 -1.46 -22.10 -2.13
CA THR A 141 -2.64 -21.51 -1.49
C THR A 141 -2.35 -20.13 -0.92
N GLN A 142 -1.44 -20.02 0.05
CA GLN A 142 -1.14 -18.75 0.73
C GLN A 142 -0.18 -17.86 -0.05
N GLY A 143 0.76 -18.42 -0.81
CA GLY A 143 1.64 -17.61 -1.66
C GLY A 143 0.92 -17.12 -2.91
N ILE A 144 0.57 -18.07 -3.80
CA ILE A 144 0.09 -17.75 -5.15
C ILE A 144 -1.37 -17.30 -5.17
N MET A 145 -2.31 -18.15 -4.71
CA MET A 145 -3.73 -17.85 -4.81
C MET A 145 -4.10 -16.63 -3.98
N SER A 146 -3.65 -16.55 -2.72
CA SER A 146 -3.92 -15.38 -1.87
C SER A 146 -3.21 -14.13 -2.38
N GLY A 147 -1.97 -14.23 -2.89
CA GLY A 147 -1.25 -13.08 -3.44
C GLY A 147 -1.92 -12.52 -4.70
N MET A 148 -2.32 -13.39 -5.63
CA MET A 148 -3.08 -12.99 -6.82
C MET A 148 -4.46 -12.40 -6.46
N GLY A 149 -5.16 -12.99 -5.48
CA GLY A 149 -6.40 -12.44 -4.94
C GLY A 149 -6.19 -11.03 -4.42
N ALA A 150 -5.19 -10.84 -3.53
CA ALA A 150 -4.83 -9.55 -2.99
C ALA A 150 -4.50 -8.53 -4.09
N SER A 151 -3.81 -8.93 -5.16
CA SER A 151 -3.49 -8.07 -6.30
C SER A 151 -4.75 -7.52 -6.99
N LEU A 152 -5.73 -8.37 -7.26
CA LEU A 152 -6.99 -7.96 -7.91
C LEU A 152 -7.78 -6.96 -7.06
N ALA A 153 -7.84 -7.17 -5.74
CA ALA A 153 -8.47 -6.22 -4.83
C ALA A 153 -7.68 -4.92 -4.71
N TRP A 154 -6.35 -4.97 -4.68
CA TRP A 154 -5.49 -3.83 -4.39
C TRP A 154 -5.74 -2.66 -5.36
N PHE A 155 -5.60 -2.91 -6.66
CA PHE A 155 -5.76 -1.85 -7.68
C PHE A 155 -7.21 -1.36 -7.77
N SER A 156 -8.18 -2.29 -7.72
CA SER A 156 -9.61 -1.99 -7.81
C SER A 156 -10.09 -1.12 -6.64
N CYS A 157 -9.62 -1.43 -5.43
CA CYS A 157 -9.95 -0.66 -4.23
C CYS A 157 -9.24 0.70 -4.22
N MET A 158 -8.01 0.79 -4.73
CA MET A 158 -7.23 2.04 -4.73
C MET A 158 -7.76 3.07 -5.74
N ARG A 159 -8.29 2.61 -6.88
CA ARG A 159 -8.82 3.45 -7.95
C ARG A 159 -9.89 4.44 -7.47
N GLY A 160 -10.84 3.97 -6.66
CA GLY A 160 -11.95 4.79 -6.15
C GLY A 160 -11.48 6.04 -5.39
N PRO A 161 -10.73 5.91 -4.28
CA PRO A 161 -10.18 7.04 -3.52
C PRO A 161 -9.33 8.01 -4.35
N GLN A 162 -8.61 7.53 -5.37
CA GLN A 162 -7.80 8.39 -6.25
C GLN A 162 -8.65 9.24 -7.21
N MET A 163 -9.76 8.70 -7.73
CA MET A 163 -10.60 9.37 -8.72
C MET A 163 -11.73 10.21 -8.10
N PHE A 164 -12.33 9.75 -6.99
CA PHE A 164 -13.45 10.46 -6.34
C PHE A 164 -13.02 11.72 -5.58
N PHE A 165 -11.73 11.84 -5.26
CA PHE A 165 -11.16 12.96 -4.53
C PHE A 165 -10.01 13.61 -5.31
N SER A 166 -10.05 14.93 -5.38
CA SER A 166 -9.03 15.81 -5.92
C SER A 166 -8.41 16.67 -4.81
N LYS A 167 -9.22 17.48 -4.11
CA LYS A 167 -8.77 18.37 -3.03
C LYS A 167 -8.38 17.62 -1.75
N ARG A 168 -9.09 16.53 -1.43
CA ARG A 168 -8.87 15.70 -0.21
C ARG A 168 -8.26 14.33 -0.54
N ARG A 169 -7.52 14.25 -1.64
CA ARG A 169 -6.98 12.98 -2.14
C ARG A 169 -5.99 12.35 -1.16
N GLY A 170 -5.13 13.16 -0.54
CA GLY A 170 -4.15 12.67 0.44
C GLY A 170 -4.83 12.01 1.63
N LEU A 171 -5.88 12.64 2.17
CA LEU A 171 -6.70 12.07 3.24
C LEU A 171 -7.42 10.78 2.82
N ALA A 172 -8.08 10.77 1.66
CA ALA A 172 -8.83 9.60 1.18
C ALA A 172 -7.92 8.38 0.98
N VAL A 173 -6.79 8.55 0.28
CA VAL A 173 -5.77 7.51 0.10
C VAL A 173 -5.17 7.10 1.45
N GLY A 174 -4.88 8.07 2.32
CA GLY A 174 -4.35 7.83 3.67
C GLY A 174 -5.27 6.95 4.52
N ILE A 175 -6.58 7.22 4.53
CA ILE A 175 -7.59 6.42 5.24
C ILE A 175 -7.65 5.01 4.63
N THR A 176 -7.76 4.87 3.31
CA THR A 176 -7.81 3.54 2.68
C THR A 176 -6.56 2.72 2.98
N MET A 177 -5.38 3.31 2.87
CA MET A 177 -4.12 2.59 3.12
C MET A 177 -3.86 2.33 4.60
N SER A 178 -4.44 3.10 5.53
CA SER A 178 -4.29 2.84 6.97
C SER A 178 -4.89 1.50 7.37
N ALA A 179 -5.89 1.02 6.64
CA ALA A 179 -6.51 -0.30 6.82
C ALA A 179 -5.50 -1.46 6.91
N SER A 180 -4.36 -1.35 6.23
CA SER A 180 -3.29 -2.35 6.31
C SER A 180 -2.68 -2.48 7.71
N GLY A 181 -2.48 -1.38 8.43
CA GLY A 181 -1.95 -1.39 9.80
C GLY A 181 -2.97 -1.90 10.81
N ALA A 182 -4.22 -1.42 10.72
CA ALA A 182 -5.32 -1.92 11.57
C ALA A 182 -5.61 -3.41 11.31
N GLY A 183 -5.64 -3.80 10.04
CA GLY A 183 -5.82 -5.19 9.62
C GLY A 183 -4.69 -6.09 10.12
N GLY A 184 -3.43 -5.65 9.99
CA GLY A 184 -2.28 -6.40 10.49
C GLY A 184 -2.37 -6.70 11.98
N LEU A 185 -2.78 -5.71 12.79
CA LEU A 185 -3.02 -5.90 14.22
C LEU A 185 -4.16 -6.87 14.49
N SER A 186 -5.34 -6.61 13.93
CA SER A 186 -6.53 -7.44 14.18
C SER A 186 -6.32 -8.88 13.75
N PHE A 187 -5.80 -9.11 12.55
CA PHE A 187 -5.51 -10.46 12.06
C PHE A 187 -4.46 -11.16 12.91
N SER A 188 -3.40 -10.47 13.34
CA SER A 188 -2.35 -11.06 14.19
C SER A 188 -2.89 -11.52 15.55
N TYR A 189 -3.67 -10.68 16.23
CA TYR A 189 -4.22 -11.04 17.55
C TYR A 189 -5.29 -12.12 17.46
N ILE A 190 -6.18 -12.04 16.45
CA ILE A 190 -7.20 -13.07 16.21
C ILE A 190 -6.52 -14.40 15.90
N ALA A 191 -5.51 -14.42 15.02
CA ALA A 191 -4.75 -15.62 14.70
C ALA A 191 -4.13 -16.27 15.93
N ARG A 192 -3.37 -15.49 16.74
CA ARG A 192 -2.76 -16.00 17.98
C ARG A 192 -3.78 -16.55 18.98
N ALA A 193 -4.91 -15.86 19.16
CA ALA A 193 -5.97 -16.34 20.03
C ALA A 193 -6.57 -17.66 19.53
N CYS A 194 -6.77 -17.78 18.21
CA CYS A 194 -7.28 -19.00 17.59
C CYS A 194 -6.27 -20.16 17.66
N PHE A 195 -4.98 -19.91 17.50
CA PHE A 195 -3.94 -20.95 17.62
C PHE A 195 -3.99 -21.63 18.99
N ASN A 196 -4.10 -20.84 20.06
CA ASN A 196 -4.14 -21.34 21.44
C ASN A 196 -5.46 -22.05 21.82
N THR A 197 -6.56 -21.82 21.11
CA THR A 197 -7.89 -22.31 21.49
C THR A 197 -8.43 -23.41 20.57
N VAL A 198 -8.33 -23.20 19.25
CA VAL A 198 -8.94 -24.05 18.21
C VAL A 198 -7.93 -24.59 17.19
N GLY A 199 -6.67 -24.16 17.29
CA GLY A 199 -5.57 -24.55 16.42
C GLY A 199 -5.48 -23.77 15.10
N TYR A 200 -4.34 -23.90 14.41
CA TYR A 200 -4.01 -23.12 13.21
C TYR A 200 -4.97 -23.34 12.03
N ARG A 201 -5.50 -24.57 11.86
CA ARG A 201 -6.41 -24.90 10.75
C ARG A 201 -7.73 -24.13 10.85
N TRP A 202 -8.32 -24.07 12.05
CA TRP A 202 -9.53 -23.29 12.27
C TRP A 202 -9.27 -21.79 12.25
N ALA A 203 -8.10 -21.34 12.72
CA ALA A 203 -7.69 -19.95 12.56
C ALA A 203 -7.73 -19.50 11.09
N LEU A 204 -7.18 -20.30 10.17
CA LEU A 204 -7.22 -20.01 8.73
C LEU A 204 -8.65 -19.91 8.18
N ARG A 205 -9.56 -20.78 8.62
CA ARG A 205 -10.97 -20.75 8.21
C ARG A 205 -11.68 -19.49 8.72
N ILE A 206 -11.47 -19.14 9.99
CA ILE A 206 -12.05 -17.93 10.61
C ILE A 206 -11.59 -16.69 9.85
N LEU A 207 -10.29 -16.59 9.55
CA LEU A 207 -9.76 -15.48 8.76
C LEU A 207 -10.26 -15.49 7.31
N GLY A 208 -10.44 -16.67 6.71
CA GLY A 208 -11.05 -16.80 5.38
C GLY A 208 -12.50 -16.27 5.35
N PHE A 209 -13.32 -16.60 6.36
CA PHE A 209 -14.68 -16.04 6.48
C PHE A 209 -14.66 -14.53 6.73
N MET A 210 -13.72 -14.05 7.53
CA MET A 210 -13.53 -12.62 7.77
C MET A 210 -13.15 -11.88 6.47
N GLN A 211 -12.24 -12.43 5.68
CA GLN A 211 -11.89 -11.91 4.35
C GLN A 211 -13.08 -11.94 3.40
N LEU A 212 -13.88 -13.01 3.40
CA LEU A 212 -15.08 -13.14 2.58
C LEU A 212 -16.07 -11.99 2.86
N VAL A 213 -16.38 -11.71 4.13
CA VAL A 213 -17.31 -10.65 4.51
C VAL A 213 -16.77 -9.27 4.12
N LEU A 214 -15.50 -8.99 4.43
CA LEU A 214 -14.89 -7.69 4.16
C LEU A 214 -14.74 -7.43 2.65
N LEU A 215 -14.34 -8.44 1.88
CA LEU A 215 -14.22 -8.32 0.42
C LEU A 215 -15.60 -8.31 -0.26
N ALA A 216 -16.62 -8.95 0.30
CA ALA A 216 -18.00 -8.80 -0.18
C ALA A 216 -18.46 -7.34 -0.03
N VAL A 217 -18.23 -6.72 1.12
CA VAL A 217 -18.53 -5.28 1.33
C VAL A 217 -17.76 -4.42 0.33
N ALA A 218 -16.47 -4.68 0.15
CA ALA A 218 -15.64 -3.96 -0.83
C ALA A 218 -16.19 -4.11 -2.26
N SER A 219 -16.62 -5.32 -2.66
CA SER A 219 -17.13 -5.59 -4.00
C SER A 219 -18.42 -4.83 -4.31
N ILE A 220 -19.27 -4.62 -3.31
CA ILE A 220 -20.55 -3.89 -3.47
C ILE A 220 -20.31 -2.39 -3.57
N THR A 221 -19.27 -1.88 -2.91
CA THR A 221 -19.01 -0.44 -2.70
C THR A 221 -17.95 0.14 -3.63
N CYS A 222 -17.15 -0.68 -4.32
CA CYS A 222 -16.22 -0.24 -5.35
C CYS A 222 -16.98 0.25 -6.59
N TRP A 223 -17.29 1.53 -6.63
CA TRP A 223 -18.02 2.15 -7.73
C TRP A 223 -17.10 2.93 -8.66
N ARG A 224 -17.46 2.93 -9.94
CA ARG A 224 -16.81 3.77 -10.95
C ARG A 224 -17.40 5.17 -10.95
N LEU A 225 -16.51 6.16 -11.06
CA LEU A 225 -16.92 7.55 -11.23
C LEU A 225 -17.36 7.80 -12.67
N ASN A 226 -16.47 7.48 -13.62
CA ASN A 226 -16.66 7.67 -15.06
C ASN A 226 -16.47 6.34 -15.81
N PRO A 227 -17.21 6.11 -16.90
CA PRO A 227 -16.98 4.97 -17.78
C PRO A 227 -15.61 5.09 -18.45
N PRO A 228 -14.99 3.96 -18.85
CA PRO A 228 -13.72 4.00 -19.57
C PRO A 228 -13.88 4.70 -20.92
N SER A 229 -13.17 5.81 -21.14
CA SER A 229 -13.34 6.67 -22.32
C SER A 229 -12.52 6.24 -23.54
N LYS A 230 -11.45 5.46 -23.38
CA LYS A 230 -10.50 5.13 -24.46
C LYS A 230 -10.19 3.64 -24.52
N LYS A 231 -10.02 3.10 -25.74
CA LYS A 231 -9.47 1.75 -25.95
C LYS A 231 -8.04 1.72 -25.42
N VAL A 232 -7.78 0.82 -24.48
CA VAL A 232 -6.46 0.64 -23.87
C VAL A 232 -5.79 -0.63 -24.37
N PRO A 233 -4.46 -0.63 -24.58
CA PRO A 233 -3.71 -1.85 -24.87
C PRO A 233 -3.66 -2.76 -23.63
N ILE A 234 -3.32 -4.03 -23.83
CA ILE A 234 -3.19 -5.01 -22.72
C ILE A 234 -2.10 -4.57 -21.74
N VAL A 235 -1.00 -4.02 -22.26
CA VAL A 235 0.10 -3.42 -21.48
C VAL A 235 0.43 -2.07 -22.12
N ASP A 236 0.32 -0.99 -21.34
CA ASP A 236 0.68 0.36 -21.79
C ASP A 236 2.03 0.78 -21.23
N ILE A 237 3.04 0.96 -22.09
CA ILE A 237 4.41 1.34 -21.70
C ILE A 237 4.65 2.84 -21.93
N GLN A 238 3.68 3.60 -22.43
CA GLN A 238 3.90 5.00 -22.79
C GLN A 238 4.28 5.87 -21.58
N ASP A 239 3.89 5.49 -20.35
CA ASP A 239 4.30 6.20 -19.13
C ASP A 239 5.83 6.26 -18.96
N PHE A 240 6.57 5.25 -19.42
CA PHE A 240 8.05 5.25 -19.38
C PHE A 240 8.71 6.27 -20.30
N LYS A 241 7.97 6.86 -21.26
CA LYS A 241 8.47 7.99 -22.06
C LYS A 241 8.55 9.27 -21.23
N ASN A 242 7.78 9.37 -20.15
CA ASN A 242 7.81 10.51 -19.25
C ASN A 242 8.98 10.37 -18.26
N LYS A 243 9.99 11.24 -18.38
CA LYS A 243 11.16 11.23 -17.48
C LYS A 243 10.78 11.38 -16.00
N LYS A 244 9.70 12.11 -15.68
CA LYS A 244 9.20 12.24 -14.30
C LYS A 244 8.69 10.91 -13.77
N PHE A 245 8.05 10.12 -14.63
CA PHE A 245 7.56 8.78 -14.28
C PHE A 245 8.71 7.80 -14.05
N LEU A 246 9.80 7.87 -14.83
CA LEU A 246 11.00 7.05 -14.59
C LEU A 246 11.58 7.27 -13.18
N VAL A 247 11.66 8.53 -12.75
CA VAL A 247 12.08 8.86 -11.38
C VAL A 247 11.09 8.29 -10.37
N LEU A 248 9.77 8.46 -10.58
CA LEU A 248 8.75 7.91 -9.69
C LEU A 248 8.78 6.39 -9.57
N PHE A 249 8.99 5.70 -10.69
CA PHE A 249 9.15 4.25 -10.76
C PHE A 249 10.39 3.80 -9.97
N PHE A 250 11.51 4.51 -10.13
CA PHE A 250 12.72 4.25 -9.35
C PHE A 250 12.50 4.45 -7.85
N ILE A 251 11.79 5.49 -7.43
CA ILE A 251 11.46 5.73 -6.01
C ILE A 251 10.60 4.57 -5.45
N HIS A 252 9.61 4.09 -6.22
CA HIS A 252 8.81 2.92 -5.80
C HIS A 252 9.64 1.66 -5.71
N PHE A 253 10.51 1.42 -6.70
CA PHE A 253 11.41 0.28 -6.75
C PHE A 253 12.26 0.22 -5.48
N ILE A 254 13.06 1.26 -5.19
CA ILE A 254 13.95 1.28 -4.01
C ILE A 254 13.19 1.36 -2.68
N GLY A 255 12.04 2.05 -2.66
CA GLY A 255 11.26 2.26 -1.45
C GLY A 255 10.72 0.95 -0.86
N ASN A 256 10.36 -0.01 -1.72
CA ASN A 256 9.85 -1.29 -1.26
C ASN A 256 10.94 -2.16 -0.62
N PHE A 257 12.17 -2.14 -1.18
CA PHE A 257 13.33 -2.81 -0.55
C PHE A 257 13.56 -2.30 0.88
N ALA A 258 13.45 -1.00 1.11
CA ALA A 258 13.67 -0.41 2.43
C ALA A 258 12.53 -0.70 3.42
N PHE A 259 11.28 -0.73 2.94
CA PHE A 259 10.10 -0.72 3.79
C PHE A 259 9.89 -1.99 4.63
N TYR A 260 10.24 -3.16 4.09
CA TYR A 260 9.99 -4.43 4.80
C TYR A 260 11.10 -4.86 5.75
N ILE A 261 12.29 -4.26 5.66
CA ILE A 261 13.45 -4.63 6.49
C ILE A 261 13.12 -4.51 7.99
N PRO A 262 12.54 -3.38 8.47
CA PRO A 262 12.18 -3.26 9.89
C PRO A 262 11.27 -4.38 10.40
N SER A 263 10.20 -4.70 9.66
CA SER A 263 9.22 -5.71 10.11
C SER A 263 9.79 -7.11 10.32
N GLY A 264 10.86 -7.47 9.59
CA GLY A 264 11.52 -8.77 9.71
C GLY A 264 12.62 -8.81 10.78
N PHE A 265 13.40 -7.73 10.90
CA PHE A 265 14.63 -7.74 11.71
C PHE A 265 14.50 -7.06 13.07
N VAL A 266 13.54 -6.16 13.27
CA VAL A 266 13.38 -5.42 14.54
C VAL A 266 13.18 -6.35 15.75
N PRO A 267 12.31 -7.38 15.71
CA PRO A 267 12.17 -8.33 16.84
C PRO A 267 13.41 -9.20 17.07
N SER A 268 14.16 -9.51 16.01
CA SER A 268 15.41 -10.27 16.11
C SER A 268 16.55 -9.41 16.65
N TYR A 269 16.55 -8.11 16.33
CA TYR A 269 17.50 -7.14 16.86
C TYR A 269 17.26 -6.85 18.35
N SER A 270 16.00 -6.79 18.82
CA SER A 270 15.73 -6.64 20.25
C SER A 270 16.24 -7.83 21.07
N ARG A 271 16.12 -9.05 20.52
CA ARG A 271 16.71 -10.27 21.12
C ARG A 271 18.24 -10.24 21.12
N TYR A 272 18.85 -9.74 20.04
CA TYR A 272 20.30 -9.54 19.98
C TYR A 272 20.82 -8.56 21.05
N LEU A 273 20.03 -7.53 21.38
CA LEU A 273 20.30 -6.61 22.48
C LEU A 273 20.02 -7.20 23.87
N ASN A 274 19.59 -8.47 23.97
CA ASN A 274 19.16 -9.13 25.21
C ASN A 274 18.06 -8.37 25.97
N LEU A 275 17.17 -7.69 25.23
CA LEU A 275 15.99 -7.03 25.80
C LEU A 275 14.91 -8.06 26.14
N ASP A 276 13.96 -7.67 26.99
CA ASP A 276 12.84 -8.53 27.37
C ASP A 276 12.09 -9.04 26.12
N PRO A 277 11.78 -10.35 26.03
CA PRO A 277 11.06 -10.93 24.88
C PRO A 277 9.71 -10.24 24.58
N TRP A 278 9.05 -9.69 25.60
CA TRP A 278 7.81 -8.93 25.46
C TRP A 278 7.99 -7.68 24.58
N ILE A 279 9.17 -7.05 24.61
CA ILE A 279 9.47 -5.87 23.79
C ILE A 279 9.50 -6.26 22.32
N GLY A 280 10.28 -7.29 21.99
CA GLY A 280 10.37 -7.84 20.64
C GLY A 280 9.00 -8.22 20.07
N ALA A 281 8.15 -8.84 20.90
CA ALA A 281 6.81 -9.27 20.53
C ALA A 281 5.85 -8.09 20.22
N ASN A 282 6.04 -6.94 20.86
CA ASN A 282 5.14 -5.79 20.74
C ASN A 282 5.65 -4.70 19.77
N LEU A 283 6.92 -4.72 19.35
CA LEU A 283 7.48 -3.74 18.41
C LEU A 283 6.71 -3.69 17.08
N ASN A 284 6.40 -4.85 16.50
CA ASN A 284 5.62 -4.91 15.25
C ASN A 284 4.18 -4.42 15.44
N ALA A 285 3.60 -4.63 16.63
CA ALA A 285 2.27 -4.13 16.96
C ALA A 285 2.28 -2.59 17.06
N ILE A 286 3.26 -2.03 17.75
CA ILE A 286 3.41 -0.57 17.86
C ILE A 286 3.68 0.05 16.49
N MET A 287 4.59 -0.53 15.69
CA MET A 287 4.82 -0.09 14.31
C MET A 287 3.52 -0.07 13.51
N SER A 288 2.71 -1.13 13.57
CA SER A 288 1.43 -1.23 12.84
C SER A 288 0.38 -0.24 13.33
N ALA A 289 0.31 0.04 14.64
CA ALA A 289 -0.59 1.03 15.22
C ALA A 289 -0.24 2.44 14.73
N PHE A 290 1.05 2.80 14.80
CA PHE A 290 1.53 4.08 14.32
C PHE A 290 1.54 4.19 12.80
N LEU A 291 1.62 3.07 12.07
CA LEU A 291 1.36 3.01 10.63
C LEU A 291 -0.08 3.40 10.30
N PHE A 292 -1.06 2.90 11.08
CA PHE A 292 -2.46 3.26 10.90
C PHE A 292 -2.69 4.76 11.12
N PHE A 293 -2.32 5.28 12.30
CA PHE A 293 -2.51 6.69 12.61
C PHE A 293 -1.65 7.60 11.71
N GLY A 294 -0.41 7.20 11.45
CA GLY A 294 0.53 7.92 10.60
C GLY A 294 -0.01 8.14 9.20
N LYS A 295 -0.56 7.11 8.55
CA LYS A 295 -1.13 7.24 7.20
C LYS A 295 -2.28 8.24 7.13
N ILE A 296 -3.12 8.30 8.18
CA ILE A 296 -4.24 9.26 8.25
C ILE A 296 -3.73 10.68 8.49
N ILE A 297 -2.86 10.85 9.50
CA ILE A 297 -2.32 12.16 9.90
C ILE A 297 -1.49 12.76 8.76
N ILE A 298 -0.56 11.98 8.19
CA ILE A 298 0.27 12.40 7.07
C ILE A 298 -0.59 12.68 5.83
N GLY A 299 -1.59 11.83 5.57
CA GLY A 299 -2.57 12.06 4.50
C GLY A 299 -3.27 13.41 4.63
N PHE A 300 -3.81 13.71 5.81
CA PHE A 300 -4.44 14.99 6.11
C PHE A 300 -3.47 16.17 5.96
N LEU A 301 -2.28 16.09 6.56
CA LEU A 301 -1.29 17.17 6.50
C LEU A 301 -0.79 17.42 5.06
N SER A 302 -0.72 16.37 4.24
CA SER A 302 -0.29 16.49 2.85
C SER A 302 -1.24 17.33 1.99
N ASP A 303 -2.54 17.30 2.32
CA ASP A 303 -3.54 18.11 1.63
C ASP A 303 -3.37 19.60 1.97
N HIS A 304 -2.58 19.97 2.98
CA HIS A 304 -2.23 21.35 3.32
C HIS A 304 -0.82 21.75 2.87
N VAL A 305 0.18 20.91 3.16
CA VAL A 305 1.61 21.19 2.92
C VAL A 305 2.04 20.91 1.47
N GLY A 306 1.28 20.10 0.74
CA GLY A 306 1.63 19.59 -0.59
C GLY A 306 2.12 18.14 -0.50
N ARG A 307 1.70 17.31 -1.45
CA ARG A 307 1.92 15.86 -1.41
C ARG A 307 3.38 15.52 -1.69
N PHE A 308 4.03 16.25 -2.59
CA PHE A 308 5.46 16.11 -2.85
C PHE A 308 6.33 16.54 -1.66
N ASN A 309 6.00 17.68 -1.05
CA ASN A 309 6.73 18.17 0.12
C ASN A 309 6.62 17.15 1.27
N MET A 310 5.41 16.60 1.49
CA MET A 310 5.19 15.62 2.53
C MET A 310 5.87 14.27 2.25
N ALA A 311 5.94 13.84 0.98
CA ALA A 311 6.71 12.66 0.58
C ALA A 311 8.20 12.79 0.95
N VAL A 312 8.81 13.94 0.67
CA VAL A 312 10.22 14.23 1.02
C VAL A 312 10.42 14.22 2.54
N ILE A 313 9.53 14.88 3.29
CA ILE A 313 9.60 14.91 4.76
C ILE A 313 9.54 13.49 5.31
N CYS A 314 8.57 12.68 4.85
CA CYS A 314 8.42 11.31 5.31
C CYS A 314 9.64 10.44 4.97
N ALA A 315 10.17 10.53 3.75
CA ALA A 315 11.36 9.78 3.35
C ALA A 315 12.60 10.18 4.17
N THR A 316 12.77 11.48 4.43
CA THR A 316 13.89 12.00 5.23
C THR A 316 13.78 11.57 6.69
N MET A 317 12.59 11.66 7.28
CA MET A 317 12.35 11.22 8.65
C MET A 317 12.47 9.70 8.80
N ALA A 318 12.05 8.92 7.81
CA ALA A 318 12.27 7.47 7.78
C ALA A 318 13.77 7.14 7.71
N CYS A 319 14.55 7.86 6.89
CA CYS A 319 16.00 7.74 6.85
C CYS A 319 16.65 8.05 8.22
N ILE A 320 16.26 9.15 8.86
CA ILE A 320 16.75 9.52 10.19
C ILE A 320 16.38 8.45 11.23
N ALA A 321 15.16 7.92 11.19
CA ALA A 321 14.75 6.85 12.09
C ALA A 321 15.66 5.61 11.95
N HIS A 322 16.07 5.23 10.74
CA HIS A 322 17.00 4.12 10.54
C HIS A 322 18.42 4.46 11.01
N LEU A 323 19.01 5.54 10.48
CA LEU A 323 20.44 5.82 10.64
C LEU A 323 20.79 6.46 11.99
N ALA A 324 19.89 7.25 12.58
CA ALA A 324 20.13 7.92 13.84
C ALA A 324 19.54 7.15 15.03
N VAL A 325 18.34 6.58 14.89
CA VAL A 325 17.65 5.92 16.02
C VAL A 325 17.93 4.43 16.05
N TRP A 326 17.62 3.67 14.99
CA TRP A 326 17.79 2.22 15.01
C TRP A 326 19.27 1.80 15.01
N LEU A 327 20.11 2.44 14.19
CA LEU A 327 21.53 2.08 14.11
C LEU A 327 22.28 2.28 15.44
N THR A 328 21.86 3.25 16.25
CA THR A 328 22.44 3.54 17.56
C THR A 328 21.64 2.91 18.72
N ALA A 329 20.58 2.16 18.41
CA ALA A 329 19.69 1.61 19.42
C ALA A 329 20.42 0.58 20.30
N SER A 330 20.41 0.84 21.60
CA SER A 330 21.00 0.00 22.65
C SER A 330 20.06 -0.21 23.84
N SER A 331 18.86 0.37 23.80
CA SER A 331 17.90 0.35 24.91
C SER A 331 16.47 0.13 24.43
N GLU A 332 15.60 -0.30 25.33
CA GLU A 332 14.17 -0.48 25.09
C GLU A 332 13.53 0.81 24.56
N GLY A 333 13.85 1.95 25.18
CA GLY A 333 13.35 3.25 24.76
C GLY A 333 13.74 3.62 23.33
N SER A 334 14.96 3.29 22.90
CA SER A 334 15.39 3.53 21.51
C SER A 334 14.65 2.66 20.50
N MET A 335 14.33 1.42 20.86
CA MET A 335 13.53 0.52 20.03
C MET A 335 12.08 0.99 19.91
N TRP A 336 11.48 1.46 21.01
CA TRP A 336 10.14 2.06 20.98
C TRP A 336 10.10 3.35 20.15
N ALA A 337 11.07 4.24 20.33
CA ALA A 337 11.17 5.46 19.55
C ALA A 337 11.28 5.16 18.06
N PHE A 338 12.10 4.18 17.67
CA PHE A 338 12.18 3.74 16.28
C PHE A 338 10.85 3.20 15.75
N ALA A 339 10.19 2.29 16.49
CA ALA A 339 8.92 1.71 16.08
C ALA A 339 7.83 2.77 15.83
N ILE A 340 7.76 3.79 16.68
CA ILE A 340 6.82 4.91 16.56
C ILE A 340 7.16 5.78 15.34
N LEU A 341 8.41 6.25 15.25
CA LEU A 341 8.84 7.14 14.16
C LEU A 341 8.71 6.46 12.80
N TYR A 342 9.14 5.21 12.71
CA TYR A 342 9.04 4.44 11.48
C TYR A 342 7.59 4.11 11.12
N GLY A 343 6.75 3.76 12.10
CA GLY A 343 5.32 3.56 11.87
C GLY A 343 4.69 4.81 11.24
N ILE A 344 4.92 5.99 11.83
CA ILE A 344 4.34 7.25 11.31
C ILE A 344 4.88 7.59 9.92
N PHE A 345 6.21 7.72 9.79
CA PHE A 345 6.83 8.29 8.60
C PHE A 345 7.05 7.26 7.48
N GLY A 346 7.32 5.99 7.81
CA GLY A 346 7.40 4.91 6.84
C GLY A 346 6.04 4.63 6.21
N GLY A 347 4.96 4.59 7.01
CA GLY A 347 3.60 4.47 6.52
C GLY A 347 3.14 5.68 5.71
N GLY A 348 3.43 6.87 6.23
CA GLY A 348 3.17 8.14 5.56
C GLY A 348 3.84 8.23 4.18
N TYR A 349 5.11 7.83 4.08
CA TYR A 349 5.86 7.81 2.83
C TYR A 349 5.15 7.00 1.73
N ILE A 350 4.69 5.79 2.07
CA ILE A 350 3.93 4.94 1.14
C ILE A 350 2.62 5.62 0.69
N SER A 351 1.86 6.20 1.60
CA SER A 351 0.62 6.88 1.21
C SER A 351 0.88 8.07 0.29
N MET A 352 1.95 8.83 0.55
CA MET A 352 2.28 10.01 -0.23
C MET A 352 2.81 9.68 -1.60
N ILE A 353 3.70 8.69 -1.71
CA ILE A 353 4.25 8.29 -3.01
C ILE A 353 3.17 7.71 -3.93
N THR A 354 2.12 7.11 -3.36
CA THR A 354 0.91 6.69 -4.09
C THR A 354 0.09 7.87 -4.57
N ALA A 355 -0.09 8.87 -3.71
CA ALA A 355 -0.94 10.03 -4.00
C ALA A 355 -0.35 10.95 -5.07
N VAL A 356 0.99 11.06 -5.17
CA VAL A 356 1.66 11.88 -6.19
C VAL A 356 1.63 11.30 -7.60
N ILE A 357 1.25 10.03 -7.78
CA ILE A 357 1.21 9.37 -9.10
C ILE A 357 0.36 10.18 -10.07
N VAL A 358 -0.86 10.56 -9.66
CA VAL A 358 -1.79 11.34 -10.49
C VAL A 358 -1.17 12.66 -10.96
N GLU A 359 -0.36 13.31 -10.15
CA GLU A 359 0.27 14.58 -10.53
C GLU A 359 1.39 14.41 -11.55
N VAL A 360 2.03 13.23 -11.58
CA VAL A 360 3.13 12.92 -12.50
C VAL A 360 2.60 12.46 -13.86
N VAL A 361 1.60 11.59 -13.87
CA VAL A 361 1.09 10.96 -15.11
C VAL A 361 -0.21 11.59 -15.63
N GLY A 362 -0.90 12.39 -14.82
CA GLY A 362 -2.21 12.94 -15.12
C GLY A 362 -3.36 12.00 -14.74
N LEU A 363 -4.59 12.52 -14.72
CA LEU A 363 -5.79 11.75 -14.40
C LEU A 363 -6.07 10.65 -15.45
N ASP A 364 -5.92 10.96 -16.73
CA ASP A 364 -6.15 10.03 -17.84
C ASP A 364 -5.33 8.74 -17.77
N ARG A 365 -4.14 8.81 -17.17
CA ARG A 365 -3.16 7.71 -17.15
C ARG A 365 -2.87 7.20 -15.75
N VAL A 366 -3.61 7.65 -14.73
CA VAL A 366 -3.37 7.27 -13.33
C VAL A 366 -3.37 5.76 -13.13
N GLU A 367 -4.26 5.03 -13.81
CA GLU A 367 -4.40 3.59 -13.66
C GLU A 367 -3.17 2.84 -14.16
N SER A 368 -2.68 3.19 -15.36
CA SER A 368 -1.45 2.63 -15.92
C SER A 368 -0.23 3.01 -15.09
N GLY A 369 -0.09 4.29 -14.74
CA GLY A 369 1.00 4.79 -13.90
C GLY A 369 1.04 4.12 -12.52
N THR A 370 -0.12 3.95 -11.88
CA THR A 370 -0.24 3.23 -10.60
C THR A 370 0.11 1.75 -10.77
N GLY A 371 -0.40 1.12 -11.84
CA GLY A 371 -0.07 -0.25 -12.20
C GLY A 371 1.44 -0.51 -12.26
N TRP A 372 2.15 0.30 -13.02
CA TRP A 372 3.61 0.19 -13.16
C TRP A 372 4.38 0.59 -11.91
N ALA A 373 3.98 1.67 -11.23
CA ALA A 373 4.65 2.11 -10.00
C ALA A 373 4.62 1.03 -8.91
N PHE A 374 3.48 0.35 -8.74
CA PHE A 374 3.36 -0.74 -7.78
C PHE A 374 3.93 -2.05 -8.29
N PHE A 375 3.95 -2.30 -9.59
CA PHE A 375 4.68 -3.45 -10.15
C PHE A 375 6.16 -3.45 -9.72
N ALA A 376 6.79 -2.28 -9.62
CA ALA A 376 8.15 -2.13 -9.12
C ALA A 376 8.36 -2.72 -7.71
N TRP A 377 7.29 -2.78 -6.90
CA TRP A 377 7.32 -3.36 -5.56
C TRP A 377 7.47 -4.87 -5.54
N CYS A 378 7.11 -5.59 -6.61
CA CYS A 378 7.27 -7.05 -6.62
C CYS A 378 8.74 -7.44 -6.37
N PHE A 379 9.69 -6.71 -6.95
CA PHE A 379 11.11 -6.98 -6.79
C PHE A 379 11.59 -6.74 -5.35
N GLY A 380 11.13 -5.66 -4.72
CA GLY A 380 11.45 -5.37 -3.32
C GLY A 380 10.86 -6.40 -2.35
N GLY A 381 9.64 -6.85 -2.58
CA GLY A 381 8.98 -7.88 -1.77
C GLY A 381 9.64 -9.25 -1.91
N LEU A 382 10.10 -9.59 -3.11
CA LEU A 382 10.75 -10.86 -3.40
C LEU A 382 12.20 -10.91 -2.90
N LEU A 383 12.98 -9.86 -3.16
CA LEU A 383 14.44 -9.87 -2.98
C LEU A 383 14.89 -9.08 -1.74
N GLY A 384 14.07 -8.18 -1.21
CA GLY A 384 14.47 -7.29 -0.12
C GLY A 384 14.80 -8.02 1.18
N GLN A 385 13.98 -8.99 1.57
CA GLN A 385 14.25 -9.82 2.76
C GLN A 385 15.48 -10.73 2.58
N PRO A 386 15.61 -11.52 1.50
CA PRO A 386 16.81 -12.33 1.26
C PRO A 386 18.11 -11.52 1.20
N ILE A 387 18.12 -10.37 0.51
CA ILE A 387 19.31 -9.51 0.45
C ILE A 387 19.69 -9.01 1.84
N SER A 388 18.70 -8.58 2.64
CA SER A 388 18.94 -8.09 3.99
C SER A 388 19.40 -9.21 4.93
N ALA A 389 18.83 -10.41 4.83
CA ALA A 389 19.26 -11.58 5.58
C ALA A 389 20.72 -11.94 5.26
N ALA A 390 21.08 -11.99 3.97
CA ALA A 390 22.44 -12.25 3.55
C ALA A 390 23.44 -11.19 4.06
N ILE A 391 23.02 -9.93 4.20
CA ILE A 391 23.85 -8.88 4.83
C ILE A 391 24.06 -9.18 6.31
N VAL A 392 23.01 -9.57 7.05
CA VAL A 392 23.12 -9.90 8.48
C VAL A 392 24.00 -11.12 8.72
N GLU A 393 23.93 -12.12 7.84
CA GLU A 393 24.68 -13.36 7.92
C GLU A 393 26.18 -13.21 7.60
N ARG A 394 26.59 -12.13 6.92
CA ARG A 394 28.02 -11.85 6.64
C ARG A 394 28.88 -11.73 7.89
N GLY A 395 28.28 -11.48 9.06
CA GLY A 395 29.00 -11.43 10.33
C GLY A 395 29.50 -12.79 10.84
N GLY A 396 29.08 -13.91 10.21
CA GLY A 396 29.51 -15.27 10.55
C GLY A 396 28.66 -15.94 11.65
N ASP A 397 28.95 -17.21 11.91
CA ASP A 397 28.22 -18.02 12.91
C ASP A 397 28.34 -17.40 14.31
N GLY A 398 27.24 -16.86 14.81
CA GLY A 398 27.11 -16.28 16.16
C GLY A 398 27.30 -14.77 16.26
N ASN A 399 27.81 -14.09 15.22
CA ASN A 399 28.07 -12.65 15.26
C ASN A 399 27.28 -11.89 14.18
N ARG A 400 25.95 -11.90 14.29
CA ARG A 400 25.03 -11.30 13.31
C ARG A 400 25.23 -9.79 13.19
N ASP A 401 25.58 -9.30 12.00
CA ASP A 401 25.78 -7.87 11.75
C ASP A 401 24.47 -7.20 11.29
N TYR A 402 23.59 -6.93 12.24
CA TYR A 402 22.36 -6.18 11.97
C TYR A 402 22.63 -4.74 11.50
N ARG A 403 23.80 -4.15 11.81
CA ARG A 403 24.11 -2.76 11.42
C ARG A 403 24.17 -2.62 9.91
N GLY A 404 24.73 -3.61 9.21
CA GLY A 404 24.75 -3.62 7.75
C GLY A 404 23.36 -3.51 7.11
N ALA A 405 22.39 -4.27 7.62
CA ALA A 405 21.02 -4.23 7.12
C ALA A 405 20.31 -2.91 7.44
N VAL A 406 20.55 -2.34 8.63
CA VAL A 406 20.01 -1.02 9.02
C VAL A 406 20.58 0.09 8.14
N ILE A 407 21.90 0.08 7.88
CA ILE A 407 22.56 1.05 7.00
C ILE A 407 22.02 0.92 5.57
N PHE A 408 21.87 -0.32 5.07
CA PHE A 408 21.29 -0.57 3.75
C PHE A 408 19.88 0.02 3.62
N ALA A 409 18.99 -0.25 4.59
CA ALA A 409 17.65 0.33 4.62
C ALA A 409 17.67 1.87 4.67
N GLY A 410 18.52 2.44 5.53
CA GLY A 410 18.68 3.89 5.66
C GLY A 410 19.19 4.56 4.38
N CYS A 411 20.17 3.97 3.70
CA CYS A 411 20.68 4.46 2.42
C CYS A 411 19.62 4.41 1.31
N LEU A 412 18.76 3.39 1.29
CA LEU A 412 17.64 3.32 0.33
C LEU A 412 16.59 4.40 0.61
N PHE A 413 16.24 4.66 1.87
CA PHE A 413 15.36 5.79 2.22
C PHE A 413 15.99 7.14 1.89
N PHE A 414 17.31 7.30 2.09
CA PHE A 414 18.04 8.50 1.67
C PHE A 414 17.97 8.71 0.16
N ALA A 415 18.24 7.67 -0.64
CA ALA A 415 18.09 7.72 -2.09
C ALA A 415 16.66 8.05 -2.51
N GLY A 416 15.66 7.47 -1.84
CA GLY A 416 14.24 7.79 -2.03
C GLY A 416 13.90 9.25 -1.70
N ALA A 417 14.47 9.81 -0.64
CA ALA A 417 14.31 11.20 -0.25
C ALA A 417 14.91 12.15 -1.30
N VAL A 418 16.13 11.87 -1.77
CA VAL A 418 16.80 12.64 -2.84
C VAL A 418 15.99 12.58 -4.13
N ALA A 419 15.57 11.40 -4.56
CA ALA A 419 14.78 11.25 -5.78
C ALA A 419 13.40 11.92 -5.68
N SER A 420 12.73 11.81 -4.52
CA SER A 420 11.49 12.54 -4.24
C SER A 420 11.68 14.05 -4.27
N TRP A 421 12.82 14.54 -3.76
CA TRP A 421 13.18 15.95 -3.79
C TRP A 421 13.43 16.44 -5.22
N VAL A 422 14.16 15.67 -6.04
CA VAL A 422 14.36 15.97 -7.47
C VAL A 422 13.01 16.07 -8.18
N LEU A 423 12.11 15.10 -7.97
CA LEU A 423 10.80 15.09 -8.60
C LEU A 423 9.95 16.31 -8.18
N ARG A 424 10.02 16.67 -6.90
CA ARG A 424 9.40 17.87 -6.33
C ARG A 424 9.92 19.16 -6.97
N VAL A 425 11.24 19.29 -7.14
CA VAL A 425 11.85 20.47 -7.78
C VAL A 425 11.48 20.55 -9.26
N VAL A 426 11.42 19.41 -9.96
CA VAL A 426 11.03 19.35 -11.38
C VAL A 426 9.56 19.73 -11.59
N GLN A 427 8.67 19.47 -10.64
CA GLN A 427 7.26 19.89 -10.74
C GLN A 427 7.01 21.32 -10.24
N GLY A 428 7.53 21.66 -9.06
CA GLY A 428 7.18 22.90 -8.36
C GLY A 428 8.20 24.03 -8.45
N GLY A 429 9.40 23.74 -8.96
CA GLY A 429 10.56 24.62 -8.85
C GLY A 429 11.20 24.59 -7.45
N TRP A 430 12.20 25.44 -7.23
CA TRP A 430 13.03 25.43 -6.03
C TRP A 430 12.36 25.99 -4.76
N LYS A 431 11.25 26.73 -4.88
CA LYS A 431 10.60 27.41 -3.74
C LYS A 431 9.97 26.41 -2.77
N LEU A 432 10.58 26.21 -1.60
CA LEU A 432 10.15 25.27 -0.55
C LEU A 432 8.67 25.42 -0.11
N ASN A 433 8.16 26.66 -0.04
CA ASN A 433 6.81 26.95 0.45
C ASN A 433 5.71 26.80 -0.61
N LYS A 434 6.06 26.46 -1.85
CA LYS A 434 5.04 26.19 -2.87
C LYS A 434 4.39 24.85 -2.57
N LYS A 435 3.07 24.84 -2.47
CA LYS A 435 2.26 23.63 -2.43
C LYS A 435 2.35 22.98 -3.82
N VAL A 436 3.01 21.82 -3.86
CA VAL A 436 3.13 20.97 -5.04
C VAL A 436 2.36 19.71 -4.72
#